data_AF-A0A7G7CNY3-F1
#
_entry.id   AF-A0A7G7CNY3-F1
#
_cell.length_a   1.000
_cell.length_b   1.000
_cell.length_c   1.000
_cell.angle_alpha   90.00
_cell.angle_beta   90.00
_cell.angle_gamma   90.00
#
_symmetry.space_group_name_H-M   'P 1'
#
loop_
_entity.id
_entity.type
_entity.pdbx_description
1 polymer ?
#
loop_
_entity_poly.entity_id
_entity_poly.type
_entity_poly.pdbx_seq_one_letter_code
_entity_poly.pdbx_strand_id
1 'polypeptide(L)'
;MQKYPVPTPPLPLGVFVPLTSPSAAVALSVGALPDAPRIVRAVLQPHPLTGGWKVRAQVGVLGVLDAEAAESYPGFQQCQRQLLSPEVFAMVTIAADNLHVGVILPPPGMEVAHGDHGGRTVLAATPHAAKLVTVDTAASEDISEADLAALSGTSHVAQLQRDGDSGSGAVVLVDDTVWGTVSLTPTLERAFDEHHELYAFAFITDDELVIVVSNEMDEARRSADFTAPPLPSPPASSHSSPDAGDEEFNDETLANEHSRPHSGTYGLHNPDGDWGVTLSAESFANDLPQNKGNGNTN
;
A
#
# COMPACT_ATOMS: atom_id res chain seq x y z
N MET A 1 -13.32 8.46 18.29
CA MET A 1 -12.55 7.30 17.83
C MET A 1 -11.43 7.85 16.97
N GLN A 2 -10.19 7.57 17.33
CA GLN A 2 -9.03 8.07 16.59
C GLN A 2 -8.95 7.33 15.25
N LYS A 3 -8.51 8.02 14.20
CA LYS A 3 -8.34 7.40 12.88
C LYS A 3 -6.95 6.78 12.76
N TYR A 4 -6.86 5.70 12.00
CA TYR A 4 -5.60 5.08 11.63
C TYR A 4 -5.39 5.20 10.13
N PRO A 5 -4.33 5.86 9.64
CA PRO A 5 -4.10 5.99 8.21
C PRO A 5 -3.66 4.65 7.62
N VAL A 6 -4.46 4.08 6.72
CA VAL A 6 -4.09 2.85 6.03
C VAL A 6 -3.09 3.20 4.92
N PRO A 7 -1.97 2.45 4.78
CA PRO A 7 -1.04 2.60 3.67
C PRO A 7 -1.81 2.54 2.36
N THR A 8 -1.81 3.64 1.61
CA THR A 8 -2.57 3.75 0.37
C THR A 8 -1.59 3.60 -0.80
N PRO A 9 -1.54 2.45 -1.47
CA PRO A 9 -0.74 2.32 -2.67
C PRO A 9 -1.38 3.09 -3.83
N PRO A 10 -0.59 3.44 -4.86
CA PRO A 10 -1.15 3.94 -6.11
C PRO A 10 -1.99 2.87 -6.81
N LEU A 11 -2.87 3.31 -7.71
CA LEU A 11 -3.87 2.48 -8.37
C LEU A 11 -3.41 1.23 -9.16
N PRO A 12 -2.13 1.01 -9.55
CA PRO A 12 -1.71 -0.31 -10.03
C PRO A 12 -1.38 -1.31 -8.91
N LEU A 13 -1.09 -0.85 -7.69
CA LEU A 13 -0.79 -1.70 -6.52
C LEU A 13 -1.95 -1.78 -5.53
N GLY A 14 -2.92 -0.88 -5.63
CA GLY A 14 -4.15 -0.91 -4.83
C GLY A 14 -5.11 -1.98 -5.29
N VAL A 15 -5.62 -2.75 -4.34
CA VAL A 15 -6.69 -3.73 -4.56
C VAL A 15 -8.03 -3.01 -4.44
N PHE A 16 -8.82 -3.01 -5.51
CA PHE A 16 -10.20 -2.55 -5.46
C PHE A 16 -11.09 -3.65 -4.88
N VAL A 17 -11.68 -3.39 -3.72
CA VAL A 17 -12.61 -4.31 -3.07
C VAL A 17 -14.03 -3.75 -3.15
N PRO A 18 -14.93 -4.40 -3.90
CA PRO A 18 -16.30 -3.91 -4.08
C PRO A 18 -17.10 -3.96 -2.77
N LEU A 19 -18.00 -3.00 -2.59
CA LEU A 19 -18.89 -2.98 -1.43
C LEU A 19 -20.15 -3.80 -1.70
N THR A 20 -20.59 -4.52 -0.68
CA THR A 20 -21.93 -5.10 -0.64
C THR A 20 -22.96 -4.02 -0.28
N SER A 21 -24.14 -4.13 -0.91
CA SER A 21 -25.28 -3.23 -0.71
C SER A 21 -24.92 -1.73 -0.77
N PRO A 22 -24.32 -1.25 -1.88
CA PRO A 22 -23.94 0.14 -1.99
C PRO A 22 -25.16 1.07 -1.94
N SER A 23 -25.06 2.17 -1.20
CA SER A 23 -26.11 3.19 -1.16
C SER A 23 -26.00 4.09 -2.38
N ALA A 24 -26.84 3.85 -3.38
CA ALA A 24 -26.86 4.63 -4.62
C ALA A 24 -27.05 6.13 -4.36
N ALA A 25 -27.93 6.51 -3.43
CA ALA A 25 -28.16 7.92 -3.08
C ALA A 25 -26.90 8.59 -2.53
N VAL A 26 -26.17 7.93 -1.63
CA VAL A 26 -24.93 8.47 -1.05
C VAL A 26 -23.81 8.48 -2.08
N ALA A 27 -23.66 7.40 -2.85
CA ALA A 27 -22.64 7.29 -3.89
C ALA A 27 -22.81 8.35 -4.99
N LEU A 28 -24.03 8.61 -5.45
CA LEU A 28 -24.30 9.66 -6.45
C LEU A 28 -24.08 11.07 -5.86
N SER A 29 -24.26 11.24 -4.54
CA SER A 29 -23.96 12.51 -3.86
C SER A 29 -22.46 12.83 -3.81
N VAL A 30 -21.58 11.86 -4.09
CA VAL A 30 -20.14 12.09 -4.26
C VAL A 30 -19.83 12.87 -5.56
N GLY A 31 -20.78 12.92 -6.51
CA GLY A 31 -20.60 13.62 -7.78
C GLY A 31 -19.71 12.85 -8.77
N ALA A 32 -19.78 11.52 -8.76
CA ALA A 32 -19.18 10.70 -9.80
C ALA A 32 -19.81 11.00 -11.16
N LEU A 33 -18.96 11.19 -12.17
CA LEU A 33 -19.40 11.37 -13.55
C LEU A 33 -19.26 10.03 -14.29
N PRO A 34 -20.06 9.78 -15.35
CA PRO A 34 -19.82 8.67 -16.25
C PRO A 34 -18.37 8.68 -16.74
N ASP A 35 -17.72 7.51 -16.75
CA ASP A 35 -16.35 7.31 -17.24
C ASP A 35 -15.26 8.11 -16.51
N ALA A 36 -15.55 8.69 -15.35
CA ALA A 36 -14.56 9.37 -14.51
C ALA A 36 -14.74 8.96 -13.03
N PRO A 37 -13.94 7.99 -12.53
CA PRO A 37 -14.03 7.58 -11.14
C PRO A 37 -13.79 8.74 -10.20
N ARG A 38 -14.51 8.74 -9.08
CA ARG A 38 -14.29 9.66 -7.97
C ARG A 38 -13.75 8.91 -6.78
N ILE A 39 -12.65 9.42 -6.26
CA ILE A 39 -12.00 8.89 -5.07
C ILE A 39 -12.28 9.85 -3.92
N VAL A 40 -12.76 9.31 -2.81
CA VAL A 40 -13.05 10.06 -1.59
C VAL A 40 -12.48 9.36 -0.38
N ARG A 41 -12.08 10.13 0.63
CA ARG A 41 -11.69 9.58 1.93
C ARG A 41 -12.89 8.98 2.63
N ALA A 42 -12.70 7.80 3.20
CA ALA A 42 -13.69 7.09 3.98
C ALA A 42 -13.04 6.49 5.23
N VAL A 43 -13.87 6.14 6.21
CA VAL A 43 -13.44 5.41 7.41
C VAL A 43 -14.19 4.09 7.51
N LEU A 44 -13.47 3.05 7.93
CA LEU A 44 -14.06 1.76 8.25
C LEU A 44 -14.60 1.78 9.68
N GLN A 45 -15.90 1.49 9.83
CA GLN A 45 -16.55 1.33 11.13
C GLN A 45 -17.03 -0.11 11.29
N PRO A 46 -16.81 -0.78 12.44
CA PRO A 46 -17.25 -2.16 12.62
C PRO A 46 -18.75 -2.32 12.37
N HIS A 47 -19.14 -3.34 11.61
CA HIS A 47 -20.54 -3.68 11.38
C HIS A 47 -21.00 -4.76 12.38
N PRO A 48 -21.78 -4.40 13.42
CA PRO A 48 -22.05 -5.31 14.55
C PRO A 48 -22.87 -6.56 14.18
N LEU A 49 -23.58 -6.54 13.06
CA LEU A 49 -24.45 -7.64 12.64
C LEU A 49 -23.82 -8.59 11.61
N THR A 50 -22.81 -8.15 10.87
CA THR A 50 -22.29 -8.91 9.73
C THR A 50 -20.84 -9.34 9.93
N GLY A 51 -20.14 -8.81 10.93
CA GLY A 51 -18.70 -9.07 11.11
C GLY A 51 -17.81 -8.30 10.12
N GLY A 52 -18.39 -7.62 9.13
CA GLY A 52 -17.67 -6.77 8.19
C GLY A 52 -17.51 -5.31 8.65
N TRP A 53 -17.30 -4.41 7.70
CA TRP A 53 -17.06 -2.99 7.94
C TRP A 53 -18.03 -2.10 7.17
N LYS A 54 -18.66 -1.14 7.86
CA LYS A 54 -19.35 -0.02 7.20
C LYS A 54 -18.31 0.95 6.65
N VAL A 55 -18.41 1.25 5.37
CA VAL A 55 -17.57 2.26 4.72
C VAL A 55 -18.28 3.61 4.79
N ARG A 56 -17.76 4.53 5.60
CA ARG A 56 -18.38 5.84 5.84
C ARG A 56 -17.53 6.96 5.27
N ALA A 57 -18.08 7.68 4.30
CA ALA A 57 -17.55 8.94 3.80
C ALA A 57 -18.22 10.13 4.52
N GLN A 58 -17.74 11.35 4.25
CA GLN A 58 -18.34 12.57 4.81
C GLN A 58 -19.83 12.72 4.43
N VAL A 59 -20.19 12.28 3.21
CA VAL A 59 -21.55 12.36 2.67
C VAL A 59 -22.50 11.28 3.24
N GLY A 60 -21.99 10.25 3.91
CA GLY A 60 -22.80 9.16 4.45
C GLY A 60 -22.12 7.80 4.38
N VAL A 61 -22.91 6.74 4.62
CA VAL A 61 -22.44 5.35 4.49
C VAL A 61 -22.57 4.91 3.04
N LEU A 62 -21.45 4.54 2.43
CA LEU A 62 -21.36 4.15 1.03
C LEU A 62 -21.81 2.70 0.81
N GLY A 63 -21.58 1.82 1.78
CA GLY A 63 -21.90 0.40 1.69
C GLY A 63 -21.20 -0.39 2.80
N VAL A 64 -21.10 -1.70 2.62
CA VAL A 64 -20.48 -2.62 3.58
C VAL A 64 -19.40 -3.44 2.88
N LEU A 65 -18.18 -3.41 3.42
CA LEU A 65 -17.18 -4.43 3.19
C LEU A 65 -17.61 -5.67 3.98
N ASP A 66 -17.87 -6.79 3.33
CA ASP A 66 -18.40 -7.99 3.99
C ASP A 66 -17.37 -8.69 4.88
N ALA A 67 -17.81 -9.75 5.57
CA ALA A 67 -16.96 -10.50 6.50
C ALA A 67 -15.81 -11.22 5.78
N GLU A 68 -16.06 -11.78 4.60
CA GLU A 68 -15.06 -12.51 3.82
C GLU A 68 -13.92 -11.59 3.37
N ALA A 69 -14.27 -10.41 2.84
CA ALA A 69 -13.29 -9.39 2.55
C ALA A 69 -12.60 -8.89 3.83
N ALA A 70 -13.34 -8.70 4.93
CA ALA A 70 -12.76 -8.26 6.20
C ALA A 70 -11.77 -9.27 6.81
N GLU A 71 -11.99 -10.57 6.63
CA GLU A 71 -11.10 -11.65 7.07
C GLU A 71 -9.77 -11.62 6.33
N SER A 72 -9.78 -11.17 5.06
CA SER A 72 -8.56 -10.98 4.26
C SER A 72 -7.69 -9.80 4.75
N TYR A 73 -8.19 -8.95 5.66
CA TYR A 73 -7.46 -7.79 6.20
C TYR A 73 -7.38 -7.83 7.74
N PRO A 74 -6.60 -8.76 8.32
CA PRO A 74 -6.50 -8.95 9.78
C PRO A 74 -6.03 -7.70 10.54
N GLY A 75 -5.24 -6.82 9.93
CA GLY A 75 -4.78 -5.57 10.51
C GLY A 75 -5.92 -4.57 10.77
N PHE A 76 -7.04 -4.63 10.03
CA PHE A 76 -8.22 -3.83 10.42
C PHE A 76 -8.82 -4.31 11.73
N GLN A 77 -8.81 -5.63 12.00
CA GLN A 77 -9.24 -6.16 13.29
C GLN A 77 -8.30 -5.71 14.42
N GLN A 78 -7.00 -5.56 14.14
CA GLN A 78 -6.04 -4.97 15.08
C GLN A 78 -6.39 -3.50 15.38
N CYS A 79 -6.68 -2.69 14.35
CA CYS A 79 -7.17 -1.32 14.53
C CYS A 79 -8.44 -1.28 15.39
N GLN A 80 -9.40 -2.18 15.16
CA GLN A 80 -10.61 -2.29 15.97
C GLN A 80 -10.31 -2.54 17.45
N ARG A 81 -9.43 -3.50 17.74
CA ARG A 81 -9.02 -3.84 19.12
C ARG A 81 -8.38 -2.65 19.84
N GLN A 82 -7.72 -1.76 19.08
CA GLN A 82 -7.11 -0.53 19.58
C GLN A 82 -8.06 0.68 19.56
N LEU A 83 -9.36 0.47 19.29
CA LEU A 83 -10.37 1.52 19.18
C LEU A 83 -10.03 2.59 18.12
N LEU A 84 -9.37 2.15 17.04
CA LEU A 84 -9.02 2.96 15.88
C LEU A 84 -9.96 2.68 14.71
N SER A 85 -10.24 3.71 13.92
CA SER A 85 -10.98 3.60 12.66
C SER A 85 -10.02 3.69 11.48
N PRO A 86 -9.80 2.61 10.71
CA PRO A 86 -9.00 2.66 9.49
C PRO A 86 -9.54 3.73 8.53
N GLU A 87 -8.68 4.65 8.11
CA GLU A 87 -8.94 5.64 7.07
C GLU A 87 -8.43 5.10 5.74
N VAL A 88 -9.36 4.98 4.79
CA VAL A 88 -9.16 4.38 3.46
C VAL A 88 -9.68 5.32 2.39
N PHE A 89 -9.44 4.97 1.13
CA PHE A 89 -10.06 5.66 0.00
C PHE A 89 -11.16 4.79 -0.60
N ALA A 90 -12.35 5.38 -0.78
CA ALA A 90 -13.43 4.77 -1.51
C ALA A 90 -13.44 5.31 -2.95
N MET A 91 -13.66 4.42 -3.91
CA MET A 91 -13.86 4.76 -5.30
C MET A 91 -15.33 4.56 -5.68
N VAL A 92 -15.91 5.57 -6.32
CA VAL A 92 -17.24 5.54 -6.91
C VAL A 92 -17.09 5.78 -8.41
N THR A 93 -17.62 4.87 -9.22
CA THR A 93 -17.63 5.01 -10.67
C THR A 93 -18.94 4.52 -11.27
N ILE A 94 -19.32 5.08 -12.42
CA ILE A 94 -20.44 4.61 -13.21
C ILE A 94 -19.86 4.10 -14.51
N ALA A 95 -19.98 2.80 -14.74
CA ALA A 95 -19.47 2.13 -15.94
C ALA A 95 -20.57 1.25 -16.52
N ALA A 96 -20.78 1.30 -17.84
CA ALA A 96 -21.84 0.56 -18.54
C ALA A 96 -23.21 0.67 -17.83
N ASP A 97 -23.59 1.90 -17.46
CA ASP A 97 -24.83 2.24 -16.73
C ASP A 97 -25.00 1.59 -15.35
N ASN A 98 -23.94 0.97 -14.81
CA ASN A 98 -23.94 0.37 -13.48
C ASN A 98 -23.09 1.19 -12.51
N LEU A 99 -23.59 1.32 -11.28
CA LEU A 99 -22.87 1.97 -10.19
C LEU A 99 -21.93 0.97 -9.54
N HIS A 100 -20.63 1.26 -9.58
CA HIS A 100 -19.59 0.51 -8.90
C HIS A 100 -19.05 1.33 -7.74
N VAL A 101 -19.11 0.76 -6.54
CA VAL A 101 -18.61 1.37 -5.31
C VAL A 101 -17.71 0.36 -4.61
N GLY A 102 -16.52 0.78 -4.23
CA GLY A 102 -15.55 -0.06 -3.53
C GLY A 102 -14.56 0.77 -2.74
N VAL A 103 -13.68 0.09 -2.02
CA VAL A 103 -12.52 0.68 -1.35
C VAL A 103 -11.25 0.27 -2.06
N ILE A 104 -10.28 1.17 -2.09
CA ILE A 104 -8.92 0.91 -2.56
C ILE A 104 -8.12 0.61 -1.30
N LEU A 105 -7.64 -0.63 -1.20
CA LEU A 105 -6.88 -1.14 -0.08
C LEU A 105 -5.48 -1.56 -0.54
N PRO A 106 -4.48 -1.59 0.36
CA PRO A 106 -3.23 -2.28 0.07
C PRO A 106 -3.46 -3.79 -0.14
N PRO A 107 -2.45 -4.53 -0.63
CA PRO A 107 -2.47 -5.98 -0.56
C PRO A 107 -2.70 -6.46 0.88
N PRO A 108 -3.43 -7.58 1.07
CA PRO A 108 -3.56 -8.24 2.37
C PRO A 108 -2.23 -8.41 3.11
N GLY A 109 -2.19 -8.04 4.40
CA GLY A 109 -0.98 -8.07 5.22
C GLY A 109 -0.24 -6.73 5.31
N MET A 110 -0.56 -5.78 4.43
CA MET A 110 0.07 -4.45 4.36
C MET A 110 -0.85 -3.31 4.85
N GLU A 111 -2.00 -3.63 5.44
CA GLU A 111 -2.96 -2.62 5.92
C GLU A 111 -2.53 -1.89 7.20
N VAL A 112 -1.58 -2.47 7.94
CA VAL A 112 -0.97 -1.88 9.13
C VAL A 112 0.52 -1.78 8.89
N ALA A 113 1.06 -0.57 9.04
CA ALA A 113 2.46 -0.30 8.86
C ALA A 113 3.19 -0.50 10.17
N HIS A 114 4.28 -1.26 10.11
CA HIS A 114 5.20 -1.47 11.21
C HIS A 114 6.01 -0.19 11.52
N GLY A 115 6.59 -0.14 12.71
CA GLY A 115 7.38 0.98 13.24
C GLY A 115 6.61 1.92 14.18
N ASP A 116 7.34 2.67 15.01
CA ASP A 116 6.74 3.72 15.86
C ASP A 116 6.60 5.03 15.07
N HIS A 117 5.35 5.41 14.83
CA HIS A 117 5.03 6.62 14.08
C HIS A 117 5.06 7.86 14.96
N GLY A 118 5.18 7.76 16.29
CA GLY A 118 5.34 8.88 17.22
C GLY A 118 4.31 10.01 17.10
N GLY A 119 3.18 9.76 16.44
CA GLY A 119 2.25 10.81 16.04
C GLY A 119 2.74 11.81 14.99
N ARG A 120 3.75 11.42 14.22
CA ARG A 120 4.44 12.21 13.20
C ARG A 120 3.66 12.24 11.89
N THR A 121 3.87 13.31 11.14
CA THR A 121 3.29 13.55 9.82
C THR A 121 3.82 12.55 8.80
N VAL A 122 2.94 11.67 8.32
CA VAL A 122 3.23 10.78 7.19
C VAL A 122 2.74 11.44 5.90
N LEU A 123 3.57 11.42 4.87
CA LEU A 123 3.21 11.77 3.50
C LEU A 123 2.13 10.79 3.00
N ALA A 124 0.87 11.10 3.30
CA ALA A 124 -0.27 10.39 2.72
C ALA A 124 -0.62 11.02 1.37
N ALA A 125 -0.66 10.17 0.35
CA ALA A 125 -1.10 10.50 -1.00
C ALA A 125 -2.45 9.84 -1.27
N THR A 126 -3.31 10.49 -2.05
CA THR A 126 -4.45 9.81 -2.64
C THR A 126 -3.96 8.75 -3.63
N PRO A 127 -4.77 7.71 -3.92
CA PRO A 127 -4.40 6.69 -4.89
C PRO A 127 -4.04 7.22 -6.29
N HIS A 128 -4.55 8.39 -6.69
CA HIS A 128 -4.26 9.01 -7.99
C HIS A 128 -3.03 9.92 -7.98
N ALA A 129 -2.69 10.48 -6.81
CA ALA A 129 -1.52 11.32 -6.62
C ALA A 129 -0.29 10.51 -6.15
N ALA A 130 -0.50 9.29 -5.67
CA ALA A 130 0.56 8.44 -5.16
C ALA A 130 1.55 8.05 -6.26
N LYS A 131 2.84 8.13 -5.94
CA LYS A 131 3.95 7.65 -6.74
C LYS A 131 4.83 6.75 -5.89
N LEU A 132 5.30 5.66 -6.48
CA LEU A 132 6.32 4.79 -5.87
C LEU A 132 7.69 5.32 -6.25
N VAL A 133 8.58 5.34 -5.26
CA VAL A 133 9.99 5.59 -5.45
C VAL A 133 10.74 4.39 -4.89
N THR A 134 11.43 3.67 -5.76
CA THR A 134 12.33 2.58 -5.36
C THR A 134 13.46 3.13 -4.51
N VAL A 135 13.72 2.45 -3.40
CA VAL A 135 14.84 2.72 -2.51
C VAL A 135 16.03 1.92 -3.00
N ASP A 136 17.15 2.59 -3.21
CA ASP A 136 18.44 1.94 -3.46
C ASP A 136 18.97 1.40 -2.13
N THR A 137 18.78 0.10 -1.94
CA THR A 137 19.21 -0.64 -0.75
C THR A 137 20.66 -1.10 -0.84
N ALA A 138 21.30 -1.05 -2.01
CA ALA A 138 22.69 -1.48 -2.20
C ALA A 138 23.69 -0.60 -1.44
N ALA A 139 23.30 0.62 -1.09
CA ALA A 139 24.07 1.54 -0.27
C ALA A 139 23.92 1.31 1.24
N SER A 140 23.03 0.40 1.67
CA SER A 140 22.85 0.07 3.09
C SER A 140 23.82 -1.00 3.55
N GLU A 141 24.40 -0.82 4.74
CA GLU A 141 25.14 -1.86 5.46
C GLU A 141 24.26 -2.59 6.50
N ASP A 142 23.08 -2.04 6.80
CA ASP A 142 22.23 -2.49 7.90
C ASP A 142 21.11 -3.44 7.47
N ILE A 143 20.81 -3.52 6.17
CA ILE A 143 19.80 -4.43 5.62
C ILE A 143 20.34 -5.20 4.41
N SER A 144 20.19 -6.52 4.43
CA SER A 144 20.55 -7.37 3.30
C SER A 144 19.34 -7.68 2.42
N GLU A 145 19.59 -8.13 1.17
CA GLU A 145 18.55 -8.66 0.28
C GLU A 145 17.77 -9.81 0.92
N ALA A 146 18.44 -10.65 1.73
CA ALA A 146 17.79 -11.74 2.44
C ALA A 146 16.83 -11.24 3.54
N ASP A 147 17.17 -10.14 4.21
CA ASP A 147 16.29 -9.51 5.19
C ASP A 147 15.07 -8.88 4.50
N LEU A 148 15.27 -8.20 3.37
CA LEU A 148 14.16 -7.66 2.56
C LEU A 148 13.23 -8.77 2.07
N ALA A 149 13.78 -9.87 1.55
CA ALA A 149 13.00 -11.02 1.13
C ALA A 149 12.18 -11.63 2.28
N ALA A 150 12.76 -11.70 3.48
CA ALA A 150 12.06 -12.19 4.68
C ALA A 150 10.92 -11.25 5.14
N LEU A 151 10.99 -9.97 4.78
CA LEU A 151 9.99 -8.94 5.08
C LEU A 151 9.00 -8.69 3.92
N SER A 152 9.12 -9.42 2.81
CA SER A 152 8.21 -9.29 1.67
C SER A 152 6.75 -9.53 2.09
N GLY A 153 5.84 -8.68 1.60
CA GLY A 153 4.45 -8.70 2.01
C GLY A 153 4.11 -7.78 3.19
N THR A 154 5.07 -6.99 3.69
CA THR A 154 4.86 -6.07 4.81
C THR A 154 4.89 -4.60 4.39
N SER A 155 4.35 -3.74 5.26
CA SER A 155 4.47 -2.29 5.12
C SER A 155 5.09 -1.68 6.37
N HIS A 156 5.87 -0.62 6.21
CA HIS A 156 6.58 0.06 7.28
C HIS A 156 6.34 1.57 7.18
N VAL A 157 6.57 2.30 8.26
CA VAL A 157 6.73 3.74 8.18
C VAL A 157 8.22 4.06 8.16
N ALA A 158 8.65 4.67 7.07
CA ALA A 158 10.02 5.10 6.89
C ALA A 158 10.16 6.60 7.17
N GLN A 159 11.19 6.97 7.92
CA GLN A 159 11.67 8.33 8.02
C GLN A 159 12.55 8.63 6.80
N LEU A 160 12.37 9.82 6.22
CA LEU A 160 13.23 10.34 5.16
C LEU A 160 14.08 11.47 5.75
N GLN A 161 15.40 11.36 5.61
CA GLN A 161 16.35 12.39 6.02
C GLN A 161 17.17 12.85 4.82
N ARG A 162 17.25 14.16 4.59
CA ARG A 162 18.01 14.72 3.46
C ARG A 162 19.50 14.42 3.64
N ASP A 163 20.17 13.96 2.60
CA ASP A 163 21.62 13.79 2.61
C ASP A 163 22.28 15.18 2.68
N GLY A 164 23.01 15.43 3.78
CA GLY A 164 23.62 16.71 4.08
C GLY A 164 24.86 17.04 3.22
N ASP A 165 25.53 16.04 2.67
CA ASP A 165 26.79 16.22 1.93
C ASP A 165 26.59 16.36 0.42
N SER A 166 25.62 15.64 -0.15
CA SER A 166 25.38 15.64 -1.61
C SER A 166 24.19 16.48 -2.04
N GLY A 167 23.22 16.73 -1.14
CA GLY A 167 21.99 17.49 -1.40
C GLY A 167 21.07 16.90 -2.48
N SER A 168 21.45 15.80 -3.13
CA SER A 168 20.78 15.16 -4.27
C SER A 168 19.94 13.93 -3.90
N GLY A 169 20.03 13.48 -2.64
CA GLY A 169 19.37 12.28 -2.14
C GLY A 169 18.76 12.45 -0.76
N ALA A 170 18.00 11.45 -0.34
CA ALA A 170 17.57 11.25 1.03
C ALA A 170 17.88 9.83 1.49
N VAL A 171 18.25 9.70 2.75
CA VAL A 171 18.40 8.43 3.46
C VAL A 171 17.02 7.99 3.95
N VAL A 172 16.73 6.70 3.77
CA VAL A 172 15.49 6.05 4.22
C VAL A 172 15.81 5.26 5.48
N LEU A 173 15.18 5.63 6.60
CA LEU A 173 15.33 4.95 7.88
C LEU A 173 14.03 4.27 8.31
N VAL A 174 14.12 3.05 8.83
CA VAL A 174 13.01 2.36 9.51
C VAL A 174 13.51 1.89 10.87
N ASP A 175 12.80 2.24 11.94
CA ASP A 175 13.22 1.97 13.32
C ASP A 175 14.69 2.35 13.59
N ASP A 176 15.06 3.58 13.20
CA ASP A 176 16.42 4.17 13.30
C ASP A 176 17.52 3.42 12.52
N THR A 177 17.15 2.46 11.67
CA THR A 177 18.08 1.66 10.86
C THR A 177 18.06 2.15 9.41
N VAL A 178 19.23 2.31 8.78
CA VAL A 178 19.32 2.80 7.40
C VAL A 178 18.98 1.67 6.43
N TRP A 179 17.86 1.77 5.73
CA TRP A 179 17.45 0.75 4.76
C TRP A 179 17.88 1.06 3.33
N GLY A 180 18.31 2.30 3.06
CA GLY A 180 18.85 2.68 1.76
C GLY A 180 18.72 4.16 1.48
N THR A 181 18.81 4.51 0.19
CA THR A 181 18.72 5.91 -0.26
C THR A 181 17.74 6.08 -1.41
N VAL A 182 17.20 7.28 -1.55
CA VAL A 182 16.35 7.66 -2.68
C VAL A 182 16.87 8.94 -3.31
N SER A 183 16.78 9.03 -4.64
CA SER A 183 17.03 10.29 -5.34
C SER A 183 15.92 11.29 -5.05
N LEU A 184 16.28 12.54 -4.81
CA LEU A 184 15.28 13.58 -4.59
C LEU A 184 14.53 13.89 -5.89
N THR A 185 13.21 13.68 -5.86
CA THR A 185 12.30 14.20 -6.89
C THR A 185 11.94 15.65 -6.56
N PRO A 186 11.55 16.50 -7.53
CA PRO A 186 11.14 17.88 -7.23
C PRO A 186 10.05 18.00 -6.16
N THR A 187 9.20 16.98 -6.04
CA THR A 187 8.17 16.93 -4.99
C THR A 187 8.76 16.61 -3.62
N LEU A 188 9.71 15.67 -3.53
CA LEU A 188 10.43 15.38 -2.29
C LEU A 188 11.33 16.55 -1.87
N GLU A 189 12.05 17.19 -2.79
CA GLU A 189 12.84 18.39 -2.51
C GLU A 189 11.99 19.46 -1.85
N ARG A 190 10.83 19.75 -2.45
CA ARG A 190 9.91 20.76 -1.91
C ARG A 190 9.28 20.33 -0.59
N ALA A 191 8.98 19.05 -0.39
CA ALA A 191 8.50 18.55 0.90
C ALA A 191 9.55 18.75 2.01
N PHE A 192 10.84 18.55 1.73
CA PHE A 192 11.93 18.82 2.67
C PHE A 192 12.13 20.32 2.95
N ASP A 193 11.82 21.18 1.97
CA ASP A 193 11.88 22.63 2.19
C ASP A 193 10.74 23.12 3.12
N GLU A 194 9.60 22.41 3.15
CA GLU A 194 8.43 22.74 3.99
C GLU A 194 8.46 22.05 5.37
N HIS A 195 9.06 20.87 5.47
CA HIS A 195 9.06 20.05 6.67
C HIS A 195 10.47 19.58 7.03
N HIS A 196 10.85 19.76 8.31
CA HIS A 196 12.15 19.33 8.83
C HIS A 196 12.25 17.81 9.01
N GLU A 197 11.12 17.11 9.19
CA GLU A 197 11.05 15.66 9.26
C GLU A 197 9.95 15.17 8.32
N LEU A 198 10.28 14.17 7.50
CA LEU A 198 9.33 13.54 6.59
C LEU A 198 9.23 12.06 6.92
N TYR A 199 8.01 11.54 6.90
CA TYR A 199 7.74 10.12 7.01
C TYR A 199 6.91 9.67 5.80
N ALA A 200 7.08 8.44 5.35
CA ALA A 200 6.34 7.86 4.24
C ALA A 200 5.98 6.41 4.55
N PHE A 201 4.92 5.91 3.92
CA PHE A 201 4.70 4.47 3.91
C PHE A 201 5.70 3.81 2.97
N ALA A 202 6.34 2.76 3.45
CA ALA A 202 7.20 1.89 2.70
C ALA A 202 6.52 0.53 2.52
N PHE A 203 6.61 -0.04 1.33
CA PHE A 203 6.16 -1.40 1.02
C PHE A 203 7.36 -2.24 0.62
N ILE A 204 7.34 -3.51 1.03
CA ILE A 204 8.32 -4.50 0.62
C ILE A 204 7.61 -5.56 -0.22
N THR A 205 8.03 -5.66 -1.48
CA THR A 205 7.48 -6.60 -2.47
C THR A 205 8.62 -7.20 -3.26
N ASP A 206 8.67 -8.50 -3.50
CA ASP A 206 9.67 -9.05 -4.42
C ASP A 206 11.06 -9.28 -3.79
N ASP A 207 11.47 -8.44 -2.82
CA ASP A 207 12.87 -8.06 -2.46
C ASP A 207 13.13 -6.56 -2.66
N GLU A 208 12.19 -5.85 -3.28
CA GLU A 208 12.24 -4.42 -3.54
C GLU A 208 11.58 -3.63 -2.40
N LEU A 209 12.26 -2.58 -1.95
CA LEU A 209 11.74 -1.58 -1.03
C LEU A 209 11.29 -0.36 -1.81
N VAL A 210 10.01 0.01 -1.68
CA VAL A 210 9.45 1.21 -2.31
C VAL A 210 8.79 2.12 -1.28
N ILE A 211 8.95 3.43 -1.42
CA ILE A 211 8.23 4.41 -0.61
C ILE A 211 7.11 5.08 -1.42
N VAL A 212 6.00 5.38 -0.75
CA VAL A 212 4.88 6.13 -1.32
C VAL A 212 5.08 7.62 -1.06
N VAL A 213 5.10 8.39 -2.13
CA VAL A 213 5.14 9.86 -2.07
C VAL A 213 3.95 10.43 -2.83
N SER A 214 3.46 11.60 -2.40
CA SER A 214 2.47 12.34 -3.19
C SER A 214 3.16 13.05 -4.35
N ASN A 215 2.53 13.12 -5.52
CA ASN A 215 2.90 14.02 -6.61
C ASN A 215 2.26 15.42 -6.47
N GLU A 216 1.24 15.54 -5.61
CA GLU A 216 0.43 16.75 -5.41
C GLU A 216 0.65 17.33 -4.00
N MET A 217 1.08 18.60 -3.98
CA MET A 217 1.49 19.30 -2.76
C MET A 217 0.33 19.74 -1.87
N ASP A 218 -0.79 20.15 -2.46
CA ASP A 218 -2.00 20.50 -1.69
C ASP A 218 -2.55 19.30 -0.92
N GLU A 219 -2.25 18.08 -1.38
CA GLU A 219 -2.60 16.87 -0.67
C GLU A 219 -1.60 16.55 0.45
N ALA A 220 -0.29 16.68 0.20
CA ALA A 220 0.74 16.53 1.22
C ALA A 220 0.52 17.49 2.41
N ARG A 221 0.09 18.72 2.14
CA ARG A 221 -0.26 19.72 3.18
C ARG A 221 -1.52 19.37 3.97
N ARG A 222 -2.52 18.74 3.35
CA ARG A 222 -3.71 18.23 4.07
C ARG A 222 -3.39 17.00 4.92
N SER A 223 -2.34 16.27 4.54
CA SER A 223 -1.79 15.14 5.29
C SER A 223 -0.94 15.56 6.50
N ALA A 224 -0.68 16.86 6.70
CA ALA A 224 0.16 17.39 7.79
C ALA A 224 -0.50 17.36 9.19
N ASP A 225 -1.82 17.16 9.29
CA ASP A 225 -2.55 17.06 10.57
C ASP A 225 -2.62 15.61 11.12
N PHE A 226 -1.84 14.68 10.58
CA PHE A 226 -1.99 13.25 10.84
C PHE A 226 -0.96 12.69 11.82
N THR A 227 -1.50 12.15 12.91
CA THR A 227 -0.78 11.41 13.95
C THR A 227 -1.25 9.95 13.89
N ALA A 228 -0.44 9.07 13.29
CA ALA A 228 -0.67 7.63 13.43
C ALA A 228 -0.29 7.21 14.87
N PRO A 229 -1.21 6.58 15.62
CA PRO A 229 -0.84 6.00 16.91
C PRO A 229 -0.01 4.74 16.69
N PRO A 230 0.99 4.46 17.55
CA PRO A 230 1.78 3.24 17.44
C PRO A 230 0.86 2.02 17.51
N LEU A 231 0.96 1.14 16.53
CA LEU A 231 0.37 -0.19 16.58
C LEU A 231 1.46 -1.18 16.97
N PRO A 232 1.25 -2.03 18.00
CA PRO A 232 2.22 -3.05 18.34
C PRO A 232 2.40 -4.00 17.14
N SER A 233 3.64 -4.33 16.79
CA SER A 233 3.91 -5.33 15.76
C SER A 233 3.11 -6.62 16.07
N PRO A 234 2.53 -7.29 15.05
CA PRO A 234 1.97 -8.62 15.24
C PRO A 234 3.01 -9.52 15.94
N PRO A 235 2.58 -10.44 16.82
CA PRO A 235 3.51 -11.33 17.50
C PRO A 235 4.33 -12.06 16.44
N ALA A 236 5.66 -12.04 16.60
CA ALA A 236 6.57 -12.74 15.72
C ALA A 236 6.07 -14.17 15.54
N SER A 237 5.81 -14.58 14.30
CA SER A 237 5.67 -16.00 13.97
C SER A 237 6.95 -16.66 14.41
N SER A 238 6.93 -17.35 15.54
CA SER A 238 8.04 -18.14 16.01
C SER A 238 8.30 -19.22 14.97
N HIS A 239 9.23 -18.97 14.06
CA HIS A 239 9.88 -20.00 13.28
C HIS A 239 10.60 -20.90 14.30
N SER A 240 9.92 -21.95 14.73
CA SER A 240 10.58 -23.10 15.33
C SER A 240 11.48 -23.67 14.24
N SER A 241 12.78 -23.41 14.32
CA SER A 241 13.78 -24.19 13.60
C SER A 241 13.53 -25.67 13.91
N PRO A 242 13.45 -26.55 12.90
CA PRO A 242 13.45 -27.98 13.19
C PRO A 242 14.82 -28.33 13.74
N ASP A 243 14.82 -28.71 15.02
CA ASP A 243 15.96 -29.28 15.73
C ASP A 243 16.46 -30.50 14.95
N ALA A 244 17.74 -30.47 14.57
CA ALA A 244 18.41 -31.57 13.90
C ALA A 244 18.70 -32.67 14.94
N GLY A 245 17.70 -33.53 15.15
CA GLY A 245 17.83 -34.78 15.88
C GLY A 245 17.87 -35.95 14.90
N ASP A 246 19.07 -36.49 14.69
CA ASP A 246 19.32 -37.78 14.06
C ASP A 246 18.54 -38.89 14.79
N GLU A 247 17.55 -39.54 14.16
CA GLU A 247 17.29 -40.96 14.40
C GLU A 247 16.91 -41.67 13.08
N GLU A 248 17.74 -42.66 12.80
CA GLU A 248 17.80 -43.61 11.71
C GLU A 248 16.54 -44.50 11.64
N PHE A 249 15.80 -44.47 10.54
CA PHE A 249 14.87 -45.55 10.19
C PHE A 249 14.78 -45.72 8.67
N ASN A 250 15.45 -46.76 8.16
CA ASN A 250 15.25 -47.30 6.83
C ASN A 250 13.95 -48.12 6.80
N ASP A 251 13.07 -47.86 5.83
CA ASP A 251 12.49 -48.93 5.02
C ASP A 251 12.03 -48.41 3.65
N GLU A 252 12.25 -49.23 2.62
CA GLU A 252 12.04 -48.96 1.21
C GLU A 252 10.55 -48.91 0.81
N THR A 253 10.32 -48.33 -0.38
CA THR A 253 9.15 -48.41 -1.27
C THR A 253 7.98 -47.44 -1.06
N LEU A 254 7.93 -46.39 -1.89
CA LEU A 254 7.18 -46.43 -3.16
C LEU A 254 7.48 -45.18 -4.00
N ALA A 255 7.94 -45.42 -5.22
CA ALA A 255 8.04 -44.42 -6.26
C ALA A 255 6.65 -43.88 -6.62
N ASN A 256 6.49 -42.56 -6.61
CA ASN A 256 5.73 -41.88 -7.66
C ASN A 256 6.03 -40.37 -7.67
N GLU A 257 6.69 -39.95 -8.76
CA GLU A 257 6.27 -38.87 -9.64
C GLU A 257 5.96 -37.45 -9.09
N HIS A 258 6.61 -36.48 -9.75
CA HIS A 258 6.37 -35.04 -9.83
C HIS A 258 7.07 -34.12 -8.82
N SER A 259 8.34 -33.84 -9.13
CA SER A 259 8.97 -32.55 -8.88
C SER A 259 8.12 -31.40 -9.45
N ARG A 260 7.66 -30.49 -8.59
CA ARG A 260 7.37 -29.09 -8.95
C ARG A 260 7.80 -28.18 -7.78
N PRO A 261 8.66 -27.17 -8.01
CA PRO A 261 8.86 -26.10 -7.05
C PRO A 261 7.62 -25.20 -7.00
N HIS A 262 7.20 -24.83 -5.79
CA HIS A 262 6.13 -23.86 -5.56
C HIS A 262 6.62 -22.45 -5.94
N SER A 263 6.44 -22.09 -7.21
CA SER A 263 6.34 -20.69 -7.65
C SER A 263 4.87 -20.28 -7.47
N GLY A 264 4.59 -19.50 -6.43
CA GLY A 264 3.27 -18.90 -6.23
C GLY A 264 3.15 -17.63 -7.06
N THR A 265 2.70 -17.76 -8.31
CA THR A 265 2.24 -16.62 -9.11
C THR A 265 0.81 -16.31 -8.67
N TYR A 266 0.56 -15.16 -8.02
CA TYR A 266 -0.80 -14.72 -7.71
C TYR A 266 -1.47 -14.15 -8.96
N GLY A 267 -1.98 -15.05 -9.81
CA GLY A 267 -2.90 -14.70 -10.88
C GLY A 267 -4.34 -14.65 -10.34
N LEU A 268 -4.90 -13.44 -10.22
CA LEU A 268 -6.34 -13.28 -10.01
C LEU A 268 -7.08 -13.73 -11.28
N HIS A 269 -7.71 -14.89 -11.22
CA HIS A 269 -8.68 -15.32 -12.23
C HIS A 269 -10.03 -14.67 -11.91
N ASN A 270 -10.46 -13.70 -12.73
CA ASN A 270 -11.82 -13.18 -12.71
C ASN A 270 -12.66 -14.01 -13.70
N PRO A 271 -13.70 -14.76 -13.26
CA PRO A 271 -14.52 -15.56 -14.17
C PRO A 271 -15.47 -14.73 -15.04
N ASP A 272 -15.64 -13.43 -14.80
CA ASP A 272 -16.53 -12.57 -15.59
C ASP A 272 -15.90 -11.20 -15.90
N GLY A 273 -15.37 -11.03 -17.11
CA GLY A 273 -15.14 -9.72 -17.73
C GLY A 273 -13.76 -9.09 -17.49
N ASP A 274 -13.09 -8.82 -18.61
CA ASP A 274 -11.69 -8.46 -18.80
C ASP A 274 -11.30 -7.07 -18.24
N TRP A 275 -10.44 -7.06 -17.21
CA TRP A 275 -9.42 -6.04 -16.93
C TRP A 275 -8.19 -6.75 -16.34
N GLY A 276 -7.63 -7.71 -17.09
CA GLY A 276 -6.37 -8.34 -16.72
C GLY A 276 -5.19 -7.60 -17.35
N VAL A 277 -4.55 -6.68 -16.61
CA VAL A 277 -3.22 -6.20 -16.99
C VAL A 277 -2.19 -7.00 -16.19
N THR A 278 -1.54 -7.96 -16.85
CA THR A 278 -0.33 -8.59 -16.33
C THR A 278 0.83 -7.62 -16.52
N LEU A 279 1.44 -7.13 -15.44
CA LEU A 279 2.63 -6.30 -15.50
C LEU A 279 3.84 -7.11 -15.04
N SER A 280 4.73 -7.44 -15.98
CA SER A 280 6.11 -7.82 -15.68
C SER A 280 6.96 -6.55 -15.56
N ALA A 281 7.93 -6.56 -14.65
CA ALA A 281 8.82 -5.43 -14.31
C ALA A 281 9.62 -4.84 -15.49
N GLU A 282 9.60 -5.44 -16.68
CA GLU A 282 10.33 -4.96 -17.87
C GLU A 282 9.64 -3.79 -18.62
N SER A 283 8.48 -3.33 -18.19
CA SER A 283 7.68 -2.35 -18.96
C SER A 283 8.04 -0.87 -18.72
N PHE A 284 9.04 -0.56 -17.88
CA PHE A 284 9.34 0.83 -17.45
C PHE A 284 10.28 1.63 -18.35
N ALA A 285 10.60 1.16 -19.55
CA ALA A 285 11.45 1.91 -20.48
C ALA A 285 10.89 1.87 -21.91
N ASN A 286 9.87 2.70 -22.19
CA ASN A 286 9.70 3.46 -23.43
C ASN A 286 8.23 3.86 -23.61
N ASP A 287 7.86 5.05 -23.14
CA ASP A 287 6.84 5.85 -23.83
C ASP A 287 6.89 7.30 -23.33
N LEU A 288 7.95 8.00 -23.77
CA LEU A 288 7.94 9.46 -23.83
C LEU A 288 7.43 9.85 -25.23
N PRO A 289 6.38 10.69 -25.35
CA PRO A 289 5.97 11.19 -26.64
C PRO A 289 7.09 12.05 -27.25
N GLN A 290 7.62 11.60 -28.38
CA GLN A 290 8.54 12.35 -29.22
C GLN A 290 7.89 13.67 -29.64
N ASN A 291 8.29 14.76 -28.96
CA ASN A 291 7.99 16.12 -29.33
C ASN A 291 8.65 16.43 -30.68
N LYS A 292 7.89 16.36 -31.79
CA LYS A 292 8.31 16.89 -33.07
C LYS A 292 8.37 18.41 -32.98
N GLY A 293 9.56 18.92 -32.69
CA GLY A 293 9.89 20.33 -32.86
C GLY A 293 9.63 20.76 -34.30
N ASN A 294 8.72 21.72 -34.47
CA ASN A 294 8.67 22.54 -35.66
C ASN A 294 9.90 23.45 -35.65
N GLY A 295 10.82 23.17 -36.58
CA GLY A 295 11.96 24.03 -36.88
C GLY A 295 11.48 25.37 -37.44
N ASN A 296 12.11 26.44 -36.96
CA ASN A 296 11.93 27.79 -37.48
C ASN A 296 13.08 28.12 -38.44
N THR A 297 12.79 29.01 -39.40
CA THR A 297 13.68 29.83 -40.25
C THR A 297 14.45 29.16 -41.40
N ASN A 298 14.04 29.47 -42.63
CA ASN A 298 14.60 30.58 -43.40
C ASN A 298 13.53 31.22 -44.29
#